data_AF-A0A101FHU0-F1
#
_entry.id   AF-A0A101FHU0-F1
#
_cell.length_a   1.000
_cell.length_b   1.000
_cell.length_c   1.000
_cell.angle_alpha   90.00
_cell.angle_beta   90.00
_cell.angle_gamma   90.00
#
_symmetry.space_group_name_H-M   'P 1'
#
loop_
_entity.id
_entity.type
_entity.pdbx_description
1 polymer ?
#
loop_
_entity_poly.entity_id
_entity_poly.type
_entity_poly.pdbx_seq_one_letter_code
_entity_poly.pdbx_strand_id
1 'polypeptide(L)'
;LSIGNGYCSRVCCMYAAKLAKVIRHELPESEIDIFYMDFQTFGKGFSAFKETLQETDKVRLVRGIPSKIYGFPYDRLTLRYAESQGGKQCEEKYDLIVLSLAITPTKESRELAEQLNVDLDSYGFMTAGPEGVFLAGVCEGPKDIPQTIGHAKAAAGAAYRYLCS
;
A
#
# COMPACT_ATOMS: atom_id res chain seq x y z
N LEU A 1 11.18 2.29 15.44
CA LEU A 1 10.35 1.10 15.13
C LEU A 1 10.11 1.07 13.63
N SER A 2 11.09 0.62 12.85
CA SER A 2 10.87 0.22 11.46
C SER A 2 10.93 -1.31 11.46
N ILE A 3 9.93 -1.96 10.87
CA ILE A 3 9.84 -3.43 10.76
C ILE A 3 10.76 -4.00 9.66
N GLY A 4 11.85 -3.28 9.31
CA GLY A 4 12.82 -3.71 8.29
C GLY A 4 12.39 -3.50 6.83
N ASN A 5 11.21 -2.92 6.58
CA ASN A 5 10.70 -2.70 5.22
C ASN A 5 11.03 -1.28 4.73
N GLY A 6 12.20 -1.12 4.10
CA GLY A 6 12.71 0.16 3.61
C GLY A 6 12.17 0.61 2.25
N TYR A 7 10.96 0.18 1.88
CA TYR A 7 10.36 0.44 0.56
C TYR A 7 8.90 0.92 0.68
N CYS A 8 8.41 1.62 -0.33
CA CYS A 8 7.01 2.05 -0.42
C CYS A 8 6.16 0.96 -1.09
N SER A 9 5.00 0.63 -0.52
CA SER A 9 4.06 -0.32 -1.17
C SER A 9 3.25 0.26 -2.32
N ARG A 10 3.43 1.55 -2.65
CA ARG A 10 2.87 2.29 -3.80
C ARG A 10 1.35 2.40 -3.92
N VAL A 11 0.59 1.45 -3.38
CA VAL A 11 -0.87 1.35 -3.55
C VAL A 11 -1.66 1.81 -2.32
N CYS A 12 -1.01 1.89 -1.16
CA CYS A 12 -1.69 2.12 0.12
C CYS A 12 -2.38 3.47 0.25
N CYS A 13 -1.76 4.55 -0.21
CA CYS A 13 -2.42 5.86 -0.25
C CYS A 13 -3.69 5.84 -1.12
N MET A 14 -3.66 5.07 -2.22
CA MET A 14 -4.73 5.09 -3.21
C MET A 14 -5.90 4.19 -2.89
N TYR A 15 -5.66 2.98 -2.40
CA TYR A 15 -6.79 2.19 -1.91
C TYR A 15 -7.40 2.84 -0.66
N ALA A 16 -6.63 3.49 0.22
CA ALA A 16 -7.18 4.16 1.40
C ALA A 16 -8.14 5.28 1.01
N ALA A 17 -7.73 6.11 0.05
CA ALA A 17 -8.59 7.15 -0.52
C ALA A 17 -9.83 6.59 -1.24
N LYS A 18 -9.68 5.51 -2.01
CA LYS A 18 -10.82 4.81 -2.63
C LYS A 18 -11.79 4.32 -1.56
N LEU A 19 -11.29 3.61 -0.55
CA LEU A 19 -12.12 3.07 0.53
C LEU A 19 -12.83 4.18 1.31
N ALA A 20 -12.15 5.30 1.59
CA ALA A 20 -12.77 6.45 2.22
C ALA A 20 -13.98 6.94 1.41
N LYS A 21 -13.83 7.16 0.10
CA LYS A 21 -14.96 7.57 -0.75
C LYS A 21 -16.09 6.55 -0.80
N VAL A 22 -15.77 5.26 -0.87
CA VAL A 22 -16.79 4.19 -0.84
C VAL A 22 -17.53 4.19 0.49
N ILE A 23 -16.82 4.28 1.62
CA ILE A 23 -17.43 4.33 2.95
C ILE A 23 -18.30 5.58 3.09
N ARG A 24 -17.86 6.75 2.61
CA ARG A 24 -18.68 7.97 2.60
C ARG A 24 -19.95 7.84 1.76
N HIS A 25 -19.88 7.09 0.66
CA HIS A 25 -21.04 6.82 -0.19
C HIS A 25 -22.07 5.91 0.49
N GLU A 26 -21.60 4.81 1.09
CA GLU A 26 -22.46 3.82 1.75
C GLU A 26 -22.95 4.29 3.13
N LEU A 27 -22.12 5.06 3.85
CA LEU A 27 -22.38 5.58 5.19
C LEU A 27 -22.17 7.11 5.22
N PRO A 28 -23.14 7.92 4.73
CA PRO A 28 -23.00 9.38 4.62
C PRO A 28 -22.80 10.13 5.94
N GLU A 29 -23.05 9.50 7.09
CA GLU A 29 -22.78 10.10 8.40
C GLU A 29 -21.38 9.80 8.95
N SER A 30 -20.63 8.89 8.33
CA SER A 30 -19.27 8.53 8.77
C SER A 30 -18.27 9.69 8.65
N GLU A 31 -17.49 9.89 9.71
CA GLU A 31 -16.32 10.77 9.72
C GLU A 31 -15.06 9.94 9.52
N ILE A 32 -14.19 10.35 8.58
CA ILE A 32 -13.03 9.57 8.18
C ILE A 32 -11.76 10.42 8.25
N ASP A 33 -10.80 9.96 9.04
CA ASP A 33 -9.45 10.50 9.08
C ASP A 33 -8.46 9.55 8.40
N ILE A 34 -7.71 10.09 7.44
CA ILE A 34 -6.60 9.37 6.81
C ILE A 34 -5.28 9.94 7.31
N PHE A 35 -4.60 9.18 8.15
CA PHE A 35 -3.27 9.50 8.66
C PHE A 35 -2.18 9.11 7.65
N TYR A 36 -1.27 10.03 7.35
CA TYR A 36 -0.20 9.81 6.38
C TYR A 36 1.09 10.58 6.71
N MET A 37 2.22 10.10 6.19
CA MET A 37 3.49 10.84 6.18
C MET A 37 3.57 11.71 4.92
N ASP A 38 3.64 11.03 3.77
CA ASP A 38 3.61 11.62 2.45
C ASP A 38 2.57 10.87 1.62
N PHE A 39 1.66 11.63 1.00
CA PHE A 39 0.55 11.04 0.27
C PHE A 39 0.99 10.80 -1.19
N GLN A 40 1.24 9.54 -1.52
CA GLN A 40 1.84 9.16 -2.79
C GLN A 40 0.80 8.96 -3.90
N THR A 41 1.02 9.60 -5.06
CA THR A 41 0.10 9.59 -6.22
C THR A 41 0.82 9.17 -7.51
N PHE A 42 1.37 7.95 -7.52
CA PHE A 42 2.27 7.44 -8.58
C PHE A 42 1.63 7.14 -9.96
N GLY A 43 0.36 7.49 -10.19
CA GLY A 43 -0.40 7.12 -11.39
C GLY A 43 -1.05 8.32 -12.08
N LYS A 44 -1.37 8.16 -13.37
CA LYS A 44 -2.10 9.20 -14.13
C LYS A 44 -3.45 9.44 -13.47
N GLY A 45 -3.75 10.70 -13.14
CA GLY A 45 -4.99 11.11 -12.50
C GLY A 45 -5.05 10.91 -10.99
N PHE A 46 -4.00 10.35 -10.36
CA PHE A 46 -4.01 10.11 -8.91
C PHE A 46 -3.92 11.41 -8.09
N SER A 47 -3.23 12.45 -8.62
CA SER A 47 -3.24 13.77 -7.98
C SER A 47 -4.64 14.40 -7.97
N ALA A 48 -5.34 14.37 -9.11
CA ALA A 48 -6.74 14.81 -9.20
C ALA A 48 -7.67 13.98 -8.30
N PHE A 49 -7.41 12.67 -8.19
CA PHE A 49 -8.16 11.82 -7.27
C PHE A 49 -7.94 12.20 -5.79
N LYS A 50 -6.72 12.63 -5.42
CA LYS A 50 -6.43 13.18 -4.10
C LYS A 50 -7.13 14.53 -3.89
N GLU A 51 -7.13 15.42 -4.87
CA GLU A 51 -7.83 16.72 -4.78
C GLU A 51 -9.32 16.51 -4.50
N THR A 52 -9.98 15.67 -5.29
CA THR A 52 -11.40 15.32 -5.08
C THR A 52 -11.67 14.60 -3.76
N LEU A 53 -10.67 13.96 -3.14
CA LEU A 53 -10.78 13.41 -1.79
C LEU A 53 -10.76 14.51 -0.73
N GLN A 54 -9.95 15.56 -0.91
CA GLN A 54 -9.91 16.72 -0.01
C GLN A 54 -11.19 17.55 -0.08
N GLU A 55 -11.89 17.49 -1.22
CA GLU A 55 -13.22 18.10 -1.42
C GLU A 55 -14.36 17.23 -0.86
N THR A 56 -14.09 15.98 -0.45
CA THR A 56 -15.12 15.09 0.07
C THR A 56 -15.47 15.47 1.51
N ASP A 57 -16.74 15.80 1.75
CA ASP A 57 -17.23 16.16 3.09
C ASP A 57 -16.99 15.03 4.11
N LYS A 58 -16.66 15.44 5.35
CA LYS A 58 -16.30 14.56 6.48
C LYS A 58 -15.10 13.63 6.22
N VAL A 59 -14.24 13.93 5.24
CA VAL A 59 -12.95 13.27 5.05
C VAL A 59 -11.82 14.25 5.35
N ARG A 60 -10.93 13.90 6.27
CA ARG A 60 -9.79 14.73 6.65
C ARG A 60 -8.48 13.99 6.42
N LEU A 61 -7.52 14.68 5.81
CA LEU A 61 -6.16 14.19 5.61
C LEU A 61 -5.27 14.72 6.73
N VAL A 62 -4.85 13.84 7.64
CA VAL A 62 -4.03 14.22 8.80
C VAL A 62 -2.57 13.84 8.55
N ARG A 63 -1.70 14.84 8.42
CA ARG A 63 -0.26 14.59 8.27
C ARG A 63 0.37 14.35 9.64
N GLY A 64 0.55 13.08 9.97
CA GLY A 64 1.07 12.65 11.27
C GLY A 64 1.35 11.16 11.30
N ILE A 65 2.25 10.75 12.18
CA ILE A 65 2.60 9.33 12.36
C ILE A 65 1.89 8.82 13.61
N PRO A 66 0.94 7.88 13.47
CA PRO A 66 0.40 7.14 14.60
C PRO A 66 1.50 6.43 15.39
N SER A 67 1.49 6.63 16.70
CA SER A 67 2.48 6.09 17.63
C SER A 67 1.95 4.90 18.43
N LYS A 68 0.66 4.92 18.79
CA LYS A 68 0.05 3.89 19.62
C LYS A 68 -1.46 3.84 19.41
N ILE A 69 -2.00 2.62 19.43
CA ILE A 69 -3.44 2.35 19.52
C ILE A 69 -3.68 1.61 20.84
N TYR A 70 -4.68 2.03 21.61
CA TYR A 70 -5.06 1.39 22.88
C TYR A 70 -6.52 1.67 23.22
N GLY A 71 -6.99 1.13 24.35
CA GLY A 71 -8.37 1.29 24.78
C GLY A 71 -9.26 0.07 24.47
N PHE A 72 -8.67 -1.10 24.24
CA PHE A 72 -9.43 -2.35 24.22
C PHE A 72 -9.62 -2.88 25.65
N PRO A 73 -10.81 -3.37 26.07
CA PRO A 73 -12.04 -3.58 25.30
C PRO A 73 -13.11 -2.47 25.48
N TYR A 74 -12.74 -1.19 25.61
CA TYR A 74 -13.71 -0.10 25.76
C TYR A 74 -14.46 0.20 24.44
N ASP A 75 -15.56 0.96 24.51
CA ASP A 75 -16.45 1.28 23.38
C ASP A 75 -15.76 1.93 22.16
N ARG A 76 -14.60 2.57 22.35
CA ARG A 76 -13.82 3.23 21.28
C ARG A 76 -12.32 3.05 21.45
N LEU A 77 -11.62 2.96 20.33
CA LEU A 77 -10.17 2.88 20.27
C LEU A 77 -9.56 4.29 20.32
N THR A 78 -8.52 4.47 21.13
CA THR A 78 -7.76 5.72 21.20
C THR A 78 -6.51 5.60 20.33
N LEU A 79 -6.34 6.54 19.40
CA LEU A 79 -5.18 6.69 18.53
C LEU A 79 -4.33 7.87 19.01
N ARG A 80 -3.08 7.60 19.41
CA ARG A 80 -2.09 8.64 19.71
C ARG A 80 -1.20 8.87 18.51
N TYR A 81 -1.04 10.11 18.06
CA TYR A 81 -0.16 10.49 16.96
C TYR A 81 0.57 11.80 17.24
N ALA A 82 1.67 12.04 16.51
CA ALA A 82 2.37 13.32 16.52
C ALA A 82 1.99 14.12 15.27
N GLU A 83 1.54 15.36 15.46
CA GLU A 83 1.24 16.27 14.36
C GLU A 83 2.54 16.78 13.71
N SER A 84 2.60 16.73 12.38
CA SER A 84 3.80 17.12 11.65
C SER A 84 4.12 18.62 11.75
N GLN A 85 3.12 19.47 11.92
CA GLN A 85 3.28 20.93 12.05
C GLN A 85 3.21 21.35 13.51
N GLY A 86 4.25 21.03 14.28
CA GLY A 86 4.38 21.50 15.67
C GLY A 86 4.79 20.43 16.68
N GLY A 87 4.83 19.15 16.28
CA GLY A 87 5.29 18.06 17.14
C GLY A 87 4.39 17.80 18.35
N LYS A 88 3.21 18.42 18.38
CA LYS A 88 2.23 18.22 19.44
C LYS A 88 1.74 16.78 19.40
N GLN A 89 1.72 16.14 20.57
CA GLN A 89 1.05 14.86 20.73
C GLN A 89 -0.46 15.08 20.82
N CYS A 90 -1.19 14.36 19.96
CA CYS A 90 -2.63 14.39 19.88
C CYS A 90 -3.18 12.99 20.15
N GLU A 91 -4.38 12.94 20.73
CA GLU A 91 -5.13 11.71 20.96
C GLU A 91 -6.56 11.91 20.48
N GLU A 92 -7.01 11.01 19.60
CA GLU A 92 -8.39 11.01 19.09
C GLU A 92 -9.01 9.62 19.25
N LYS A 93 -10.34 9.55 19.38
CA LYS A 93 -11.08 8.31 19.60
C LYS A 93 -11.85 7.92 18.35
N TYR A 94 -11.75 6.65 17.97
CA TYR A 94 -12.38 6.09 16.77
C TYR A 94 -13.18 4.83 17.10
N ASP A 95 -14.31 4.64 16.42
CA ASP A 95 -15.09 3.41 16.52
C ASP A 95 -14.41 2.25 15.76
N LEU A 96 -13.68 2.56 14.68
CA LEU A 96 -12.93 1.61 13.86
C LEU A 96 -11.59 2.21 13.42
N ILE A 97 -10.52 1.42 13.48
CA ILE A 97 -9.21 1.78 12.94
C ILE A 97 -8.83 0.76 11.86
N VAL A 98 -8.58 1.26 10.65
CA VAL A 98 -8.15 0.44 9.51
C VAL A 98 -6.66 0.64 9.27
N LEU A 99 -5.89 -0.45 9.25
CA LEU A 99 -4.46 -0.41 8.98
C LEU A 99 -4.21 -0.58 7.47
N SER A 100 -3.59 0.43 6.87
CA SER A 100 -3.15 0.37 5.48
C SER A 100 -1.84 -0.44 5.36
N LEU A 101 -1.96 -1.77 5.24
CA LEU A 101 -0.84 -2.70 5.25
C LEU A 101 0.01 -2.66 3.97
N ALA A 102 1.29 -2.93 4.15
CA ALA A 102 2.28 -3.02 3.09
C ALA A 102 2.19 -4.34 2.31
N ILE A 103 2.55 -4.31 1.03
CA ILE A 103 2.82 -5.52 0.24
C ILE A 103 4.18 -6.07 0.69
N THR A 104 4.21 -7.32 1.12
CA THR A 104 5.43 -8.03 1.56
C THR A 104 5.50 -9.40 0.90
N PRO A 105 6.71 -9.92 0.58
CA PRO A 105 6.85 -11.29 0.09
C PRO A 105 6.39 -12.28 1.14
N THR A 106 5.62 -13.29 0.74
CA THR A 106 5.19 -14.36 1.63
C THR A 106 6.29 -15.41 1.79
N LYS A 107 6.13 -16.32 2.74
CA LYS A 107 7.05 -17.45 2.91
C LYS A 107 7.05 -18.31 1.64
N GLU A 108 5.86 -18.60 1.13
CA GLU A 108 5.62 -19.45 -0.04
C GLU A 108 6.22 -18.83 -1.31
N SER A 109 6.20 -17.50 -1.46
CA SER A 109 6.84 -16.86 -2.61
C SER A 109 8.37 -17.01 -2.60
N ARG A 110 8.99 -17.05 -1.42
CA ARG A 110 10.45 -17.26 -1.31
C ARG A 110 10.82 -18.71 -1.56
N GLU A 111 10.05 -19.65 -1.02
CA GLU A 111 10.22 -21.08 -1.31
C GLU A 111 10.05 -21.37 -2.80
N LEU A 112 9.09 -20.72 -3.47
CA LEU A 112 8.94 -20.82 -4.91
C LEU A 112 10.14 -20.25 -5.68
N ALA A 113 10.70 -19.11 -5.22
CA ALA A 113 11.90 -18.54 -5.83
C ALA A 113 13.07 -19.53 -5.75
N GLU A 114 13.29 -20.14 -4.59
CA GLU A 114 14.32 -21.17 -4.38
C GLU A 114 14.10 -22.37 -5.31
N GLN A 115 12.87 -22.90 -5.41
CA GLN A 115 12.54 -24.03 -6.29
C GLN A 115 12.79 -23.73 -7.77
N LEU A 116 12.59 -22.48 -8.19
CA LEU A 116 12.78 -22.03 -9.57
C LEU A 116 14.19 -21.46 -9.83
N ASN A 117 15.08 -21.49 -8.83
CA ASN A 117 16.41 -20.86 -8.87
C ASN A 117 16.36 -19.36 -9.23
N VAL A 118 15.35 -18.64 -8.71
CA VAL A 118 15.17 -17.20 -8.89
C VAL A 118 15.83 -16.44 -7.73
N ASP A 119 16.66 -15.47 -8.08
CA ASP A 119 17.30 -14.56 -7.12
C ASP A 119 16.28 -13.66 -6.41
N LEU A 120 16.60 -13.32 -5.16
CA LEU A 120 15.81 -12.41 -4.33
C LEU A 120 16.60 -11.14 -4.00
N ASP A 121 15.92 -10.00 -3.90
CA ASP A 121 16.48 -8.76 -3.37
C ASP A 121 16.62 -8.80 -1.83
N SER A 122 17.15 -7.72 -1.24
CA SER A 122 17.34 -7.60 0.21
C SER A 122 16.04 -7.58 1.03
N TYR A 123 14.88 -7.42 0.38
CA TYR A 123 13.56 -7.44 1.00
C TYR A 123 12.78 -8.73 0.71
N GLY A 124 13.34 -9.63 -0.11
CA GLY A 124 12.78 -10.94 -0.47
C GLY A 124 11.87 -10.92 -1.70
N PHE A 125 11.89 -9.87 -2.53
CA PHE A 125 11.21 -9.85 -3.83
C PHE A 125 12.10 -10.50 -4.89
N MET A 126 11.48 -11.16 -5.88
CA MET A 126 12.18 -11.82 -6.98
C MET A 126 12.82 -10.81 -7.94
N THR A 127 14.04 -11.07 -8.40
CA THR A 127 14.77 -10.15 -9.31
C THR A 127 15.12 -10.76 -10.65
N ALA A 128 15.79 -11.92 -10.67
CA ALA A 128 16.28 -12.56 -11.88
C ALA A 128 16.15 -14.07 -11.77
N GLY A 129 15.74 -14.73 -12.85
CA GLY A 129 15.63 -16.18 -12.92
C GLY A 129 16.57 -16.76 -13.98
N PRO A 130 16.73 -18.10 -14.00
CA PRO A 130 17.46 -18.78 -15.06
C PRO A 130 16.75 -18.61 -16.41
N GLU A 131 17.43 -19.01 -17.48
CA GLU A 131 16.86 -18.99 -18.82
C GLU A 131 15.55 -19.79 -18.90
N GLY A 132 14.54 -19.22 -19.57
CA GLY A 132 13.19 -19.79 -19.65
C GLY A 132 12.27 -19.47 -18.46
N VAL A 133 12.77 -18.82 -17.39
CA VAL A 133 11.94 -18.35 -16.27
C VAL A 133 11.70 -16.85 -16.37
N PHE A 134 10.43 -16.45 -16.29
CA PHE A 134 10.00 -15.05 -16.42
C PHE A 134 9.17 -14.63 -15.22
N LEU A 135 9.37 -13.40 -14.76
CA LEU A 135 8.66 -12.83 -13.61
C LEU A 135 7.51 -11.93 -14.08
N ALA A 136 6.42 -11.90 -13.32
CA ALA A 136 5.28 -11.03 -13.61
C ALA A 136 4.55 -10.60 -12.33
N GLY A 137 4.13 -9.33 -12.31
CA GLY A 137 3.35 -8.73 -11.23
C GLY A 137 4.16 -8.34 -10.00
N VAL A 138 3.58 -8.56 -8.83
CA VAL A 138 4.06 -8.03 -7.53
C VAL A 138 5.16 -8.88 -6.88
N CYS A 139 5.47 -10.06 -7.45
CA CYS A 139 6.58 -10.91 -6.99
C CYS A 139 7.94 -10.18 -7.06
N GLU A 140 8.07 -9.25 -8.01
CA GLU A 140 9.24 -8.39 -8.24
C GLU A 140 9.07 -7.00 -7.59
N GLY A 141 8.22 -6.89 -6.57
CA GLY A 141 8.02 -5.65 -5.81
C GLY A 141 6.65 -5.01 -5.99
N PRO A 142 6.27 -4.06 -5.10
CA PRO A 142 4.94 -3.47 -5.07
C PRO A 142 4.58 -2.72 -6.37
N LYS A 143 3.39 -3.00 -6.91
CA LYS A 143 2.86 -2.42 -8.17
C LYS A 143 1.35 -2.26 -8.07
N ASP A 144 0.79 -1.31 -8.82
CA ASP A 144 -0.66 -1.21 -9.00
C ASP A 144 -1.17 -2.18 -10.09
N ILE A 145 -2.49 -2.22 -10.30
CA ILE A 145 -3.12 -3.11 -11.28
C ILE A 145 -2.65 -2.79 -12.72
N PRO A 146 -2.70 -1.52 -13.21
CA PRO A 146 -2.19 -1.19 -14.54
C PRO A 146 -0.73 -1.59 -14.76
N GLN A 147 0.15 -1.33 -13.79
CA GLN A 147 1.56 -1.71 -13.85
C GLN A 147 1.73 -3.23 -13.87
N THR A 148 0.94 -3.96 -13.09
CA THR A 148 0.93 -5.42 -13.06
C THR A 148 0.51 -6.00 -14.41
N ILE A 149 -0.52 -5.43 -15.05
CA ILE A 149 -0.94 -5.82 -16.40
C ILE A 149 0.16 -5.55 -17.43
N GLY A 150 0.79 -4.38 -17.36
CA GLY A 150 1.93 -4.03 -18.22
C GLY A 150 3.10 -5.01 -18.05
N HIS A 151 3.43 -5.35 -16.80
CA HIS A 151 4.49 -6.31 -16.47
C HIS A 151 4.17 -7.71 -17.00
N ALA A 152 2.94 -8.20 -16.82
CA ALA A 152 2.51 -9.49 -17.34
C ALA A 152 2.59 -9.57 -18.88
N LYS A 153 2.22 -8.49 -19.58
CA LYS A 153 2.38 -8.42 -21.05
C LYS A 153 3.84 -8.47 -21.48
N ALA A 154 4.73 -7.78 -20.77
CA ALA A 154 6.16 -7.82 -21.04
C ALA A 154 6.74 -9.24 -20.83
N ALA A 155 6.36 -9.91 -19.74
CA ALA A 155 6.75 -11.29 -19.45
C ALA A 155 6.26 -12.26 -20.54
N ALA A 156 4.99 -12.14 -20.97
CA ALA A 156 4.45 -12.96 -22.05
C ALA A 156 5.20 -12.75 -23.39
N GLY A 157 5.57 -11.50 -23.71
CA GLY A 157 6.37 -11.19 -24.91
C GLY A 157 7.81 -11.71 -24.82
N ALA A 158 8.41 -11.73 -23.63
CA ALA A 158 9.72 -12.33 -23.40
C ALA A 158 9.66 -13.86 -23.57
N ALA A 159 8.67 -14.50 -22.96
CA ALA A 159 8.43 -15.94 -23.12
C ALA A 159 8.17 -16.34 -24.58
N TYR A 160 7.34 -15.56 -25.32
CA TYR A 160 7.11 -15.81 -26.73
C TYR A 160 8.41 -15.75 -27.56
N ARG A 161 9.25 -14.73 -27.32
CA ARG A 161 10.54 -14.63 -28.02
C ARG A 161 11.46 -15.80 -27.73
N TYR A 162 11.50 -16.28 -26.49
CA TYR A 162 12.27 -17.46 -26.09
C TYR A 162 11.76 -18.76 -26.73
N LEU A 163 10.45 -18.90 -26.95
CA LEU A 163 9.88 -20.07 -27.62
C LEU A 163 10.08 -20.07 -29.14
N CYS A 164 10.31 -18.90 -29.74
CA CYS A 164 10.52 -18.75 -31.18
C CYS A 164 12.00 -18.66 -31.59
N SER A 165 12.93 -18.58 -30.64
CA SER A 165 14.38 -18.71 -30.84
C SER A 165 14.81 -20.16 -30.86
#